data_AF-A0A1L3MML0-F1
#
_entry.id   AF-A0A1L3MML0-F1
#
_cell.length_a   1.000
_cell.length_b   1.000
_cell.length_c   1.000
_cell.angle_alpha   90.00
_cell.angle_beta   90.00
_cell.angle_gamma   90.00
#
_symmetry.space_group_name_H-M   'P 1'
#
loop_
_entity.id
_entity.type
_entity.pdbx_description
1 polymer ?
#
loop_
_entity_poly.entity_id
_entity_poly.type
_entity_poly.pdbx_seq_one_letter_code
_entity_poly.pdbx_strand_id
1 'polypeptide(L)'
;MTNQSAKRVNIVSLKLMKESSILYKNRSVRSPEDVYQLLKQFLGDVDREYFVVVCLDTKNQPTAINICHIGSLNASIVHPRECFKPAILSNAASILVGHI
;
A
#
# COMPACT_ATOMS: atom_id res chain seq x y z
N MET A 1 -17.70 -29.93 -29.96
CA MET A 1 -18.05 -29.06 -28.82
C MET A 1 -17.59 -29.75 -27.55
N THR A 2 -16.50 -29.28 -26.94
CA THR A 2 -15.91 -29.89 -25.74
C THR A 2 -16.82 -29.65 -24.54
N ASN A 3 -17.35 -30.74 -23.97
CA ASN A 3 -18.17 -30.73 -22.76
C ASN A 3 -17.26 -30.41 -21.55
N GLN A 4 -17.05 -29.13 -21.26
CA GLN A 4 -16.27 -28.71 -20.09
C GLN A 4 -17.09 -28.92 -18.82
N SER A 5 -16.57 -29.73 -17.89
CA SER A 5 -17.21 -29.93 -16.59
C SER A 5 -17.21 -28.65 -15.77
N ALA A 6 -18.27 -28.44 -14.99
CA ALA A 6 -18.39 -27.26 -14.15
C ALA A 6 -17.28 -27.20 -13.09
N LYS A 7 -16.64 -26.04 -12.95
CA LYS A 7 -15.59 -25.78 -11.95
C LYS A 7 -16.19 -25.14 -10.70
N ARG A 8 -15.79 -25.60 -9.50
CA ARG A 8 -16.18 -24.98 -8.23
C ARG A 8 -15.55 -23.59 -8.09
N VAL A 9 -16.37 -22.60 -7.71
CA VAL A 9 -15.92 -21.23 -7.41
C VAL A 9 -16.09 -20.99 -5.90
N ASN A 10 -15.08 -20.43 -5.26
CA ASN A 10 -15.11 -20.11 -3.83
C ASN A 10 -15.72 -18.71 -3.63
N ILE A 11 -16.64 -18.60 -2.68
CA ILE A 11 -17.14 -17.30 -2.18
C ILE A 11 -16.22 -16.88 -1.03
N VAL A 12 -15.61 -15.70 -1.13
CA VAL A 12 -14.62 -15.21 -0.16
C VAL A 12 -14.98 -13.81 0.34
N SER A 13 -14.54 -13.47 1.54
CA SER A 13 -14.56 -12.09 2.05
C SER A 13 -13.13 -11.63 2.34
N LEU A 14 -12.84 -10.37 2.04
CA LEU A 14 -11.57 -9.73 2.35
C LEU A 14 -11.82 -8.60 3.34
N LYS A 15 -10.93 -8.44 4.32
CA LYS A 15 -10.99 -7.36 5.31
C LYS A 15 -9.61 -6.76 5.50
N LEU A 16 -9.56 -5.44 5.63
CA LEU A 16 -8.37 -4.69 6.02
C LEU A 16 -8.41 -4.51 7.54
N MET A 17 -7.31 -4.83 8.21
CA MET A 17 -7.17 -4.66 9.66
C MET A 17 -6.26 -3.46 9.94
N LYS A 18 -6.70 -2.56 10.81
CA LYS A 18 -5.90 -1.42 11.25
C LYS A 18 -4.98 -1.87 12.38
N GLU A 19 -3.67 -1.92 12.11
CA GLU A 19 -2.67 -2.26 13.14
C GLU A 19 -2.33 -1.08 14.04
N SER A 20 -2.20 0.12 13.47
CA SER A 20 -1.86 1.34 14.21
C SER A 20 -2.34 2.60 13.47
N SER A 21 -2.09 3.78 14.05
CA SER A 21 -2.25 5.05 13.34
C SER A 21 -1.26 6.09 13.84
N ILE A 22 -0.79 6.93 12.92
CA ILE A 22 0.05 8.09 13.21
C ILE A 22 -0.71 9.38 12.92
N LEU A 23 -0.37 10.45 13.63
CA LEU A 23 -0.89 11.78 13.34
C LEU A 23 -0.05 12.42 12.23
N TYR A 24 -0.70 12.84 11.16
CA TYR A 24 -0.07 13.53 10.04
C TYR A 24 -0.50 15.00 9.99
N LYS A 25 0.44 15.93 10.21
CA LYS A 25 0.15 17.36 10.39
C LYS A 25 -0.28 18.05 9.09
N ASN A 26 0.34 17.73 7.95
CA ASN A 26 0.11 18.44 6.69
C ASN A 26 -1.24 18.13 6.06
N ARG A 27 -2.00 17.15 6.60
CA ARG A 27 -3.32 16.61 6.17
C ARG A 27 -3.37 16.09 4.73
N SER A 28 -2.87 16.85 3.77
CA SER A 28 -2.77 16.51 2.37
C SER A 28 -1.31 16.50 1.92
N VAL A 29 -0.98 15.56 1.05
CA VAL A 29 0.31 15.49 0.36
C VAL A 29 0.25 16.39 -0.87
N ARG A 30 1.21 17.31 -1.00
CA ARG A 30 1.31 18.22 -2.16
C ARG A 30 2.69 18.26 -2.80
N SER A 31 3.69 17.72 -2.13
CA SER A 31 5.07 17.70 -2.59
C SER A 31 5.74 16.37 -2.23
N PRO A 32 6.82 15.98 -2.93
CA PRO A 32 7.63 14.83 -2.52
C PRO A 32 8.18 14.93 -1.09
N GLU A 33 8.42 16.15 -0.60
CA GLU A 33 8.88 16.37 0.77
C GLU A 33 7.82 15.97 1.81
N ASP A 34 6.55 16.29 1.56
CA ASP A 34 5.43 15.87 2.42
C ASP A 34 5.36 14.36 2.61
N VAL A 35 5.75 13.63 1.56
CA VAL A 35 5.77 12.17 1.49
C VAL A 35 6.96 11.63 2.25
N TYR A 36 8.14 12.19 2.03
CA TYR A 36 9.35 11.83 2.74
C TYR A 36 9.15 11.95 4.25
N GLN A 37 8.57 13.06 4.71
CA GLN A 37 8.28 13.26 6.14
C GLN A 37 7.26 12.24 6.68
N LEU A 38 6.21 11.93 5.91
CA LEU A 38 5.23 10.91 6.28
C LEU A 38 5.88 9.52 6.43
N LEU A 39 6.67 9.11 5.44
CA LEU A 39 7.32 7.80 5.43
C LEU A 39 8.41 7.70 6.50
N LYS A 40 9.18 8.76 6.73
CA LYS A 40 10.17 8.83 7.81
C LYS A 40 9.53 8.69 9.19
N GLN A 41 8.38 9.34 9.41
CA GLN A 41 7.63 9.19 10.67
C GLN A 41 7.07 7.76 10.83
N PHE A 42 6.68 7.11 9.73
CA PHE A 42 6.11 5.77 9.75
C PHE A 42 7.17 4.66 9.94
N LEU A 43 8.26 4.69 9.16
CA LEU A 43 9.30 3.65 9.17
C LEU A 43 10.33 3.86 10.27
N GLY A 44 10.65 5.11 10.62
CA GLY A 44 11.78 5.42 11.50
C GLY A 44 13.12 5.04 10.84
N ASP A 45 14.06 4.56 11.66
CA ASP A 45 15.37 4.07 11.19
C ASP A 45 15.28 2.58 10.85
N VAL A 46 14.89 2.30 9.62
CA VAL A 46 14.87 0.93 9.08
C VAL A 46 16.23 0.53 8.51
N ASP A 47 16.61 -0.73 8.71
CA ASP A 47 17.91 -1.31 8.29
C ASP A 47 17.84 -2.10 6.97
N ARG A 48 16.66 -2.14 6.35
CA ARG A 48 16.33 -2.93 5.16
C ARG A 48 15.58 -2.08 4.14
N GLU A 49 15.53 -2.57 2.91
CA GLU A 49 14.73 -1.94 1.86
C GLU A 49 13.23 -2.13 2.11
N TYR A 50 12.46 -1.05 2.10
CA TYR A 50 11.00 -1.10 2.24
C TYR A 50 10.32 -0.51 1.01
N PHE A 51 9.40 -1.28 0.44
CA PHE A 51 8.49 -0.77 -0.58
C PHE A 51 7.10 -0.55 0.03
N VAL A 52 6.72 0.72 0.11
CA VAL A 52 5.52 1.17 0.81
C VAL A 52 4.54 1.78 -0.18
N VAL A 53 3.26 1.45 -0.01
CA VAL A 53 2.14 2.06 -0.72
C VAL A 53 1.33 2.89 0.26
N VAL A 54 1.18 4.17 -0.05
CA VAL A 54 0.31 5.11 0.65
C VAL A 54 -0.95 5.31 -0.18
N CYS A 55 -2.09 5.08 0.43
CA CYS A 55 -3.40 5.25 -0.18
C CYS A 55 -3.88 6.68 0.09
N LEU A 56 -4.39 7.35 -0.94
CA LEU A 56 -4.85 8.73 -0.87
C LEU A 56 -6.33 8.84 -1.23
N ASP A 57 -7.03 9.78 -0.59
CA ASP A 57 -8.38 10.19 -0.99
C ASP A 57 -8.36 11.20 -2.17
N THR A 58 -9.55 11.66 -2.60
CA THR A 58 -9.70 12.65 -3.68
C THR A 58 -9.15 14.04 -3.35
N LYS A 59 -8.76 14.29 -2.09
CA LYS A 59 -8.14 15.52 -1.60
C LYS A 59 -6.64 15.32 -1.30
N ASN A 60 -6.05 14.26 -1.82
CA ASN A 60 -4.65 13.85 -1.59
C ASN A 60 -4.32 13.66 -0.10
N GLN A 61 -5.28 13.27 0.73
CA GLN A 61 -5.05 12.98 2.15
C GLN A 61 -4.68 11.51 2.32
N PRO A 62 -3.59 11.18 3.05
CA PRO A 62 -3.25 9.80 3.38
C PRO A 62 -4.33 9.14 4.22
N THR A 63 -4.89 8.03 3.73
CA THR A 63 -5.94 7.26 4.41
C THR A 63 -5.43 5.93 4.96
N ALA A 64 -4.46 5.32 4.30
CA ALA A 64 -3.82 4.08 4.72
C ALA A 64 -2.37 4.00 4.23
N ILE A 65 -1.55 3.25 4.96
CA ILE A 65 -0.17 2.94 4.61
C ILE A 65 -0.02 1.43 4.69
N ASN A 66 0.56 0.81 3.65
CA ASN A 66 0.81 -0.62 3.60
C ASN A 66 2.23 -0.88 3.09
N ILE A 67 2.98 -1.71 3.81
CA ILE A 67 4.26 -2.23 3.33
C ILE A 67 3.94 -3.38 2.37
N CYS A 68 4.20 -3.19 1.08
CA CYS A 68 3.94 -4.21 0.06
C CYS A 68 5.07 -5.23 -0.03
N HIS A 69 6.31 -4.79 0.17
CA HIS A 69 7.47 -5.66 0.12
C HIS A 69 8.56 -5.16 1.07
N ILE A 70 9.30 -6.10 1.65
CA ILE A 70 10.52 -5.84 2.41
C ILE A 70 11.64 -6.54 1.64
N GLY A 71 12.49 -5.74 1.00
CA GLY A 71 13.62 -6.20 0.20
C GLY A 71 14.77 -6.74 1.04
N SER A 72 15.69 -7.42 0.35
CA SER A 72 17.01 -7.80 0.87
C SER A 72 18.08 -7.05 0.09
N LEU A 73 19.36 -7.24 0.44
CA LEU A 73 20.53 -6.50 -0.06
C LEU A 73 20.66 -6.34 -1.60
N ASN A 74 19.98 -7.19 -2.39
CA ASN A 74 20.25 -7.34 -3.82
C ASN A 74 19.04 -7.12 -4.75
N ALA A 75 17.81 -7.04 -4.22
CA ALA A 75 16.60 -6.72 -5.00
C ALA A 75 15.33 -6.64 -4.14
N SER A 76 14.38 -5.82 -4.62
CA SER A 76 12.98 -5.78 -4.18
C SER A 76 12.09 -6.12 -5.37
N ILE A 77 11.51 -7.33 -5.42
CA ILE A 77 10.59 -7.74 -6.49
C ILE A 77 9.17 -7.36 -6.05
N VAL A 78 8.62 -6.33 -6.69
CA VAL A 78 7.28 -5.84 -6.36
C VAL A 78 6.32 -6.19 -7.47
N HIS A 79 5.27 -6.96 -7.15
CA HIS A 79 4.24 -7.28 -8.11
C HIS A 79 3.07 -6.27 -8.03
N PRO A 80 2.55 -5.74 -9.15
CA PRO A 80 1.43 -4.78 -9.14
C PRO A 80 0.22 -5.22 -8.30
N ARG A 81 -0.13 -6.52 -8.35
CA ARG A 81 -1.15 -7.15 -7.49
C ARG A 81 -1.01 -6.83 -6.00
N GLU A 82 0.22 -6.73 -5.48
CA GLU A 82 0.51 -6.44 -4.08
C GLU A 82 0.41 -4.96 -3.77
N CYS A 83 0.65 -4.09 -4.75
CA CYS A 83 0.45 -2.64 -4.62
C CYS A 83 -1.03 -2.25 -4.72
N PHE A 84 -1.77 -2.85 -5.65
CA PHE A 84 -3.15 -2.47 -5.91
C PHE A 84 -4.14 -3.11 -4.92
N LYS A 85 -3.83 -4.27 -4.34
CA LYS A 85 -4.70 -4.90 -3.33
C LYS A 85 -5.00 -3.98 -2.13
N PRO A 86 -4.01 -3.37 -1.44
CA PRO A 86 -4.30 -2.43 -0.35
C PRO A 86 -5.03 -1.17 -0.84
N ALA A 87 -4.73 -0.68 -2.05
CA ALA A 87 -5.41 0.47 -2.64
C ALA A 87 -6.91 0.21 -2.87
N ILE A 88 -7.25 -0.94 -3.45
CA ILE A 88 -8.64 -1.35 -3.70
C ILE A 88 -9.37 -1.56 -2.37
N LEU A 89 -8.76 -2.29 -1.43
CA LEU A 89 -9.38 -2.58 -0.13
C LEU A 89 -9.58 -1.33 0.74
N SER A 90 -8.77 -0.29 0.55
CA SER A 90 -8.89 0.99 1.26
C SER A 90 -9.74 2.03 0.53
N ASN A 91 -10.31 1.70 -0.64
CA ASN A 91 -11.04 2.64 -1.51
C ASN A 91 -10.21 3.88 -1.87
N ALA A 92 -8.93 3.67 -2.18
CA ALA A 92 -8.02 4.76 -2.55
C ALA A 92 -8.46 5.42 -3.88
N ALA A 93 -8.46 6.75 -3.92
CA ALA A 93 -8.63 7.51 -5.16
C ALA A 93 -7.33 7.56 -5.97
N SER A 94 -6.19 7.57 -5.29
CA SER A 94 -4.87 7.46 -5.88
C SER A 94 -3.89 6.78 -4.91
N ILE A 95 -2.75 6.34 -5.42
CA ILE A 95 -1.69 5.78 -4.60
C ILE A 95 -0.40 6.55 -4.78
N LEU A 96 0.38 6.56 -3.72
CA LEU A 96 1.78 6.92 -3.76
C LEU A 96 2.63 5.71 -3.39
N VAL A 97 3.80 5.63 -4.00
CA VAL A 97 4.78 4.60 -3.73
C VAL A 97 6.06 5.24 -3.20
N GLY A 98 6.60 4.67 -2.12
CA GLY A 98 7.94 4.97 -1.62
C GLY A 98 8.81 3.72 -1.63
N HIS A 99 10.06 3.87 -2.05
CA HIS A 99 11.11 2.87 -1.88
C HIS A 99 12.23 3.51 -1.06
N ILE A 100 12.54 2.90 0.07
CA ILE A 100 13.53 3.37 1.05
C ILE A 100 14.57 2.28 1.22
#